data_AF-A0A832CL49-F1
#
_entry.id   AF-A0A832CL49-F1
#
_cell.length_a   1.000
_cell.length_b   1.000
_cell.length_c   1.000
_cell.angle_alpha   90.00
_cell.angle_beta   90.00
_cell.angle_gamma   90.00
#
_symmetry.space_group_name_H-M   'P 1'
#
loop_
_entity.id
_entity.type
_entity.pdbx_description
1 polymer ?
#
loop_
_entity_poly.entity_id
_entity_poly.type
_entity_poly.pdbx_seq_one_letter_code
_entity_poly.pdbx_strand_id
1 'polypeptide(L)'
;MRILVLHGPNLNMLGRREPEIYGTLSLDDINSALEALGAEFECTLGFFQSNSEGALIDAVQQAPEQYDGILINPAAYTHTSVALRDALAA
;
A
#
# COMPACT_ATOMS: atom_id res chain seq x y z
N MET A 1 -2.90 11.61 13.18
CA MET A 1 -1.74 11.21 12.34
C MET A 1 -2.25 10.82 10.96
N ARG A 2 -1.54 11.15 9.87
CA ARG A 2 -1.88 10.72 8.51
C ARG A 2 -0.91 9.66 8.01
N ILE A 3 -1.43 8.53 7.55
CA ILE A 3 -0.60 7.43 7.03
C ILE A 3 -0.96 7.18 5.58
N LEU A 4 0.05 7.07 4.71
CA LEU A 4 -0.12 6.59 3.36
C LEU A 4 -0.05 5.06 3.35
N VAL A 5 -1.10 4.41 2.88
CA VAL A 5 -1.16 2.97 2.63
C VAL A 5 -0.82 2.70 1.16
N LEU A 6 0.33 2.08 0.93
CA LEU A 6 0.90 1.81 -0.38
C LEU A 6 0.81 0.32 -0.72
N HIS A 7 0.18 0.03 -1.87
CA HIS A 7 -0.03 -1.33 -2.37
C HIS A 7 0.71 -1.55 -3.69
N GLY A 8 1.58 -2.55 -3.72
CA GLY A 8 2.38 -2.93 -4.87
C GLY A 8 1.62 -3.70 -5.95
N PRO A 9 2.36 -4.31 -6.90
CA PRO A 9 1.80 -4.93 -8.08
C PRO A 9 0.88 -6.11 -7.77
N ASN A 10 -0.16 -6.25 -8.60
CA ASN A 10 -1.17 -7.30 -8.58
C ASN A 10 -2.10 -7.33 -7.35
N LEU A 11 -1.88 -6.50 -6.33
CA LEU A 11 -2.79 -6.43 -5.17
C LEU A 11 -4.20 -5.93 -5.55
N ASN A 12 -4.31 -5.16 -6.63
CA ASN A 12 -5.60 -4.78 -7.23
C ASN A 12 -6.40 -6.00 -7.76
N MET A 13 -5.78 -7.17 -7.88
CA MET A 13 -6.41 -8.40 -8.35
C MET A 13 -6.87 -9.32 -7.20
N LEU A 14 -6.64 -8.93 -5.94
CA LEU A 14 -7.15 -9.65 -4.77
C LEU A 14 -8.68 -9.82 -4.84
N GLY A 15 -9.18 -10.97 -4.36
CA GLY A 15 -10.59 -11.34 -4.43
C GLY A 15 -11.09 -11.79 -5.82
N ARG A 16 -10.28 -11.68 -6.88
CA ARG A 16 -10.67 -12.06 -8.27
C ARG A 16 -9.97 -13.30 -8.82
N ARG A 17 -8.84 -13.72 -8.22
CA ARG A 17 -8.05 -14.89 -8.66
C ARG A 17 -7.89 -15.89 -7.52
N GLU A 18 -8.09 -17.18 -7.85
CA GLU A 18 -7.76 -18.32 -7.00
C GLU A 18 -8.13 -18.12 -5.52
N PRO A 19 -9.43 -17.96 -5.20
CA PRO A 19 -9.91 -17.62 -3.85
C PRO A 19 -9.51 -18.67 -2.79
N GLU A 20 -9.21 -19.90 -3.21
CA GLU A 20 -8.70 -20.97 -2.33
C GLU A 20 -7.26 -20.71 -1.84
N ILE A 21 -6.48 -19.87 -2.54
CA ILE A 21 -5.07 -19.55 -2.21
C ILE A 21 -4.94 -18.14 -1.61
N TYR A 22 -5.66 -17.15 -2.17
CA TYR A 22 -5.49 -15.73 -1.80
C TYR A 22 -6.62 -15.18 -0.91
N GLY A 23 -7.63 -15.99 -0.60
CA GLY A 23 -8.83 -15.57 0.10
C GLY A 23 -9.81 -14.79 -0.79
N THR A 24 -11.00 -14.51 -0.25
CA THR A 24 -12.07 -13.78 -0.96
C THR A 24 -12.02 -12.27 -0.75
N LEU A 25 -11.11 -11.79 0.09
CA LEU A 25 -10.98 -10.37 0.42
C LEU A 25 -10.39 -9.61 -0.78
N SER A 26 -11.11 -8.58 -1.23
CA SER A 26 -10.61 -7.64 -2.22
C SER A 26 -9.72 -6.57 -1.58
N LEU A 27 -8.99 -5.82 -2.41
CA LEU A 27 -8.22 -4.68 -1.93
C LEU A 27 -9.11 -3.61 -1.30
N ASP A 28 -10.32 -3.42 -1.81
CA ASP A 28 -11.28 -2.46 -1.28
C ASP A 28 -11.77 -2.89 0.12
N ASP A 29 -12.03 -4.19 0.33
CA ASP A 29 -12.39 -4.72 1.64
C ASP A 29 -11.27 -4.48 2.67
N ILE A 30 -10.01 -4.69 2.24
CA ILE A 30 -8.84 -4.42 3.07
C ILE A 30 -8.75 -2.93 3.40
N ASN A 31 -8.93 -2.04 2.41
CA ASN A 31 -8.87 -0.60 2.64
C ASN A 31 -9.98 -0.14 3.59
N SER A 32 -11.22 -0.64 3.44
CA SER A 32 -12.32 -0.33 4.36
C SER A 32 -12.04 -0.82 5.79
N ALA A 33 -11.47 -2.01 5.95
CA ALA A 33 -11.07 -2.52 7.27
C ALA A 33 -9.95 -1.66 7.89
N LEU A 34 -8.98 -1.23 7.09
CA LEU A 34 -7.91 -0.34 7.52
C LEU A 34 -8.45 1.05 7.91
N GLU A 35 -9.39 1.61 7.15
CA GLU A 35 -10.03 2.90 7.48
C GLU A 35 -10.76 2.84 8.83
N ALA A 36 -11.54 1.77 9.06
CA ALA A 36 -12.22 1.56 10.33
C ALA A 36 -11.22 1.49 11.50
N LEU A 37 -10.16 0.69 11.33
CA LEU A 37 -9.10 0.57 12.34
C LEU A 37 -8.35 1.89 12.55
N GLY A 38 -8.05 2.62 11.48
CA GLY A 38 -7.41 3.93 11.54
C GLY A 38 -8.23 4.93 12.36
N ALA A 39 -9.56 4.94 12.17
CA ALA A 39 -10.45 5.79 12.93
C ALA A 39 -10.44 5.49 14.43
N GLU A 40 -10.34 4.20 14.82
CA GLU A 40 -10.20 3.78 16.23
C GLU A 40 -8.93 4.34 16.89
N PHE A 41 -7.87 4.58 16.11
CA PHE A 41 -6.60 5.15 16.57
C PHE A 41 -6.42 6.64 16.23
N GLU A 42 -7.49 7.35 15.86
CA GLU A 42 -7.43 8.77 15.48
C GLU A 42 -6.42 9.06 14.33
N CYS A 43 -6.31 8.09 13.42
CA CYS A 43 -5.47 8.13 12.24
C CYS A 43 -6.33 8.28 10.97
N THR A 44 -5.89 9.13 10.04
CA THR A 44 -6.48 9.22 8.70
C THR A 44 -5.59 8.51 7.71
N LEU A 45 -6.18 7.73 6.80
CA LEU A 45 -5.43 6.96 5.82
C LEU A 45 -5.62 7.54 4.42
N GLY A 46 -4.54 7.60 3.65
CA GLY A 46 -4.58 7.75 2.19
C GLY A 46 -4.21 6.41 1.55
N PHE A 47 -4.81 6.07 0.41
CA PHE A 47 -4.55 4.78 -0.25
C PHE A 47 -4.01 5.01 -1.66
N PHE A 48 -2.96 4.27 -2.02
CA PHE A 48 -2.41 4.25 -3.37
C PHE A 48 -2.00 2.84 -3.76
N GLN A 49 -2.40 2.40 -4.95
CA GLN A 49 -1.99 1.13 -5.52
C GLN A 49 -1.36 1.37 -6.90
N SER A 50 -0.26 0.67 -7.19
CA SER A 50 0.28 0.66 -8.55
C SER A 50 1.03 -0.63 -8.88
N ASN A 51 0.97 -1.01 -10.15
CA ASN A 51 1.80 -2.06 -10.74
C ASN A 51 3.15 -1.54 -11.23
N SER A 52 3.35 -0.22 -11.26
CA SER A 52 4.59 0.43 -11.71
C SER A 52 5.49 0.73 -10.51
N GLU A 53 6.71 0.18 -10.52
CA GLU A 53 7.75 0.50 -9.53
C GLU A 53 8.00 2.00 -9.43
N GLY A 54 8.12 2.70 -10.56
CA GLY A 54 8.35 4.14 -10.60
C GLY A 54 7.22 4.93 -9.93
N ALA A 55 5.97 4.54 -10.16
CA ALA A 55 4.83 5.22 -9.53
C ALA A 55 4.79 5.01 -8.01
N LEU A 56 5.22 3.85 -7.52
CA LEU A 56 5.36 3.61 -6.08
C LEU A 56 6.49 4.46 -5.48
N ILE A 57 7.62 4.59 -6.20
CA ILE A 57 8.73 5.45 -5.80
C ILE A 57 8.28 6.91 -5.74
N ASP A 58 7.58 7.40 -6.77
CA ASP A 58 7.05 8.77 -6.81
C ASP A 58 6.12 9.03 -5.62
N ALA A 59 5.24 8.07 -5.30
CA ALA A 59 4.35 8.17 -4.15
C ALA A 59 5.11 8.20 -2.81
N VAL A 60 6.18 7.40 -2.67
CA VAL A 60 7.07 7.44 -1.49
C VAL A 60 7.75 8.79 -1.36
N GLN A 61 8.27 9.35 -2.46
CA GLN A 61 8.99 10.63 -2.44
C GLN A 61 8.06 11.83 -2.16
N GLN A 62 6.79 11.75 -2.56
CA GLN A 62 5.79 12.79 -2.29
C GLN A 62 5.15 12.65 -0.90
N ALA A 63 5.24 11.48 -0.26
CA ALA A 63 4.58 11.21 1.00
C ALA A 63 4.93 12.19 2.14
N PRO A 64 6.20 12.62 2.33
CA PRO A 64 6.57 13.53 3.42
C PRO A 64 5.86 14.90 3.39
N GLU A 65 5.32 15.31 2.25
CA GLU A 65 4.58 16.58 2.14
C GLU A 65 3.20 16.52 2.81
N GLN A 66 2.63 15.32 2.96
CA GLN A 66 1.22 15.13 3.31
C GLN A 66 0.96 14.09 4.41
N TYR A 67 1.92 13.20 4.67
CA TYR A 67 1.78 12.05 5.56
C TYR A 67 2.89 12.01 6.61
N ASP A 68 2.52 11.54 7.80
CA ASP A 68 3.42 11.33 8.93
C ASP A 68 4.11 9.96 8.88
N GLY A 69 3.64 9.05 8.03
CA GLY A 69 4.19 7.71 7.88
C GLY A 69 3.63 6.94 6.69
N ILE A 70 4.28 5.81 6.39
CA ILE A 70 3.92 4.89 5.29
C ILE A 70 3.68 3.49 5.85
N LEU A 71 2.53 2.90 5.50
CA LEU A 71 2.24 1.48 5.62
C LEU A 71 2.31 0.88 4.21
N ILE A 72 3.20 -0.08 3.95
CA ILE A 72 3.42 -0.58 2.59
C ILE A 72 3.35 -2.11 2.51
N ASN A 73 2.66 -2.59 1.47
CA ASN A 73 2.79 -3.96 0.97
C ASN A 73 3.34 -3.90 -0.47
N PRO A 74 4.66 -4.05 -0.69
CA PRO A 74 5.26 -3.98 -2.03
C PRO A 74 4.97 -5.20 -2.92
N ALA A 75 4.27 -6.22 -2.42
CA ALA A 75 4.04 -7.49 -3.11
C ALA A 75 5.33 -8.07 -3.70
N ALA A 76 5.37 -8.37 -5.01
CA ALA A 76 6.54 -8.95 -5.66
C ALA A 76 7.80 -8.07 -5.55
N TYR A 77 7.64 -6.74 -5.45
CA TYR A 77 8.77 -5.82 -5.33
C TYR A 77 9.49 -5.92 -3.99
N THR A 78 8.91 -6.56 -2.97
CA THR A 78 9.60 -6.90 -1.73
C THR A 78 10.87 -7.72 -1.98
N HIS A 79 10.87 -8.53 -3.05
CA HIS A 79 11.98 -9.45 -3.34
C HIS A 79 12.96 -8.92 -4.39
N THR A 80 12.58 -7.90 -5.15
CA THR A 80 13.31 -7.50 -6.37
C THR A 80 13.69 -6.03 -6.43
N SER A 81 12.94 -5.14 -5.76
CA SER A 81 13.12 -3.70 -5.92
C SER A 81 14.12 -3.13 -4.92
N VAL A 82 15.37 -2.99 -5.37
CA VAL A 82 16.37 -2.19 -4.64
C VAL A 82 16.02 -0.70 -4.71
N ALA A 83 15.45 -0.24 -5.83
CA ALA A 83 15.11 1.16 -6.02
C ALA A 83 14.03 1.64 -5.04
N LEU A 84 12.98 0.85 -4.81
CA LEU A 84 11.94 1.18 -3.82
C LEU A 84 12.48 1.14 -2.39
N ARG A 85 13.38 0.19 -2.08
CA ARG A 85 14.08 0.16 -0.79
C ARG A 85 14.87 1.45 -0.56
N ASP A 86 15.63 1.87 -1.56
CA ASP A 86 16.46 3.07 -1.45
C ASP A 86 15.60 4.33 -1.37
N ALA A 87 14.46 4.39 -2.08
CA ALA A 87 13.49 5.47 -1.96
C ALA A 87 12.88 5.59 -0.55
N LEU A 88 12.63 4.46 0.14
CA LEU A 88 12.13 4.44 1.52
C LEU A 88 13.19 4.86 2.56
N ALA A 89 14.47 4.75 2.23
CA ALA A 89 15.58 5.05 3.13
C ALA A 89 16.13 6.48 3.00
N ALA A 90 15.72 7.20 1.95
CA ALA A 90 16.13 8.58 1.66
C ALA A 90 15.38 9.59 2.53
#